data_AF-A0A940WFY2-F1
#
_entry.id   AF-A0A940WFY2-F1
#
_cell.length_a   1.000
_cell.length_b   1.000
_cell.length_c   1.000
_cell.angle_alpha   90.00
_cell.angle_beta   90.00
_cell.angle_gamma   90.00
#
_symmetry.space_group_name_H-M   'P 1'
#
loop_
_entity.id
_entity.type
_entity.pdbx_description
1 polymer ?
#
loop_
_entity_poly.entity_id
_entity_poly.type
_entity_poly.pdbx_seq_one_letter_code
_entity_poly.pdbx_strand_id
1 'polypeptide(L)'
;ANEEDCDRLVRLARDGWPPVRGVVHAAGVVEDATLGQQTLQGFLRVLKPKVLGAWNLHRRLAGDSLDFFVLFSSVASLFGSAGQANYAAANAFLDAFAHDRRAAGLPAMSINWGPWAGAGMAASLGDRDQRRLEGRGMRPLRPEEGREALGRLLDGGGAQAVVASMNWAQAVAESEGMRRIASEIGDRSAPSPPPGGAEHQPTGFWVQGLRDAPGSRRRTMLVQHLRELVARVFGLDTQAVETTRPLREIGLDSLLAVELRNAVGREVEKSLPAALLFDYPTVDALANHLLADVLGLDDSPAAGNAAAAGGGETVDGLKDLEPLSEEETEALLLKELGSVDDGARNG
;
A
#
# COMPACT_ATOMS: atom_id res chain seq x y z
N ALA A 1 -23.23 -11.61 -9.60
CA ALA A 1 -24.47 -12.13 -10.20
C ALA A 1 -25.32 -10.95 -10.64
N ASN A 2 -25.66 -10.85 -11.92
CA ASN A 2 -26.70 -9.92 -12.34
C ASN A 2 -28.07 -10.47 -11.89
N GLU A 3 -29.14 -9.69 -12.02
CA GLU A 3 -30.48 -10.13 -11.59
C GLU A 3 -30.95 -11.38 -12.38
N GLU A 4 -30.61 -11.47 -13.67
CA GLU A 4 -30.97 -12.59 -14.54
C GLU A 4 -30.33 -13.93 -14.12
N ASP A 5 -29.07 -13.89 -13.64
CA ASP A 5 -28.40 -15.04 -13.06
C ASP A 5 -29.05 -15.45 -11.74
N CYS A 6 -29.51 -14.49 -10.92
CA CYS A 6 -30.24 -14.80 -9.69
C CYS A 6 -31.62 -15.41 -9.98
N ASP A 7 -32.24 -15.07 -11.10
CA ASP A 7 -33.47 -15.71 -11.57
C ASP A 7 -33.26 -17.15 -12.03
N ARG A 8 -32.03 -17.57 -12.34
CA ARG A 8 -31.73 -19.01 -12.54
C ARG A 8 -31.92 -19.82 -11.26
N LEU A 9 -31.78 -19.23 -10.07
CA LEU A 9 -32.06 -19.93 -8.81
C LEU A 9 -33.53 -20.38 -8.72
N VAL A 10 -34.45 -19.58 -9.26
CA VAL A 10 -35.87 -19.96 -9.36
C VAL A 10 -36.10 -21.04 -10.41
N ARG A 11 -35.30 -21.07 -11.47
CA ARG A 11 -35.36 -22.15 -12.48
C ARG A 11 -34.91 -23.49 -11.88
N LEU A 12 -33.83 -23.51 -11.09
CA LEU A 12 -33.37 -24.73 -10.41
C LEU A 12 -34.49 -25.38 -9.56
N ALA A 13 -35.24 -24.57 -8.80
CA ALA A 13 -36.37 -25.07 -8.02
C ALA A 13 -37.49 -25.65 -8.91
N ARG A 14 -37.77 -25.05 -10.07
CA ARG A 14 -38.74 -25.58 -11.06
C ARG A 14 -38.26 -26.87 -11.72
N ASP A 15 -36.96 -27.02 -11.89
CA ASP A 15 -36.33 -28.19 -12.47
C ASP A 15 -36.18 -29.36 -11.48
N GLY A 16 -36.78 -29.25 -10.29
CA GLY A 16 -36.83 -30.31 -9.27
C GLY A 16 -35.59 -30.40 -8.38
N TRP A 17 -34.71 -29.40 -8.40
CA TRP A 17 -33.59 -29.34 -7.47
C TRP A 17 -34.08 -29.06 -6.03
N PRO A 18 -33.38 -29.57 -5.01
CA PRO A 18 -33.64 -29.20 -3.63
C PRO A 18 -33.58 -27.67 -3.41
N PRO A 19 -34.31 -27.14 -2.42
CA PRO A 19 -34.21 -25.73 -2.06
C PRO A 19 -32.76 -25.31 -1.79
N VAL A 20 -32.41 -24.08 -2.17
CA VAL A 20 -31.09 -23.51 -1.87
C VAL A 20 -30.97 -23.36 -0.35
N ARG A 21 -29.95 -23.99 0.22
CA ARG A 21 -29.66 -23.94 1.66
C ARG A 21 -28.41 -23.15 2.01
N GLY A 22 -27.60 -22.77 1.03
CA GLY A 22 -26.36 -22.05 1.30
C GLY A 22 -25.92 -21.19 0.14
N VAL A 23 -25.26 -20.09 0.46
CA VAL A 23 -24.68 -19.18 -0.53
C VAL A 23 -23.18 -19.06 -0.25
N VAL A 24 -22.37 -19.20 -1.31
CA VAL A 24 -20.96 -18.79 -1.31
C VAL A 24 -20.78 -17.74 -2.39
N HIS A 25 -20.66 -16.49 -1.98
CA HIS A 25 -20.45 -15.35 -2.86
C HIS A 25 -18.95 -15.11 -3.06
N ALA A 26 -18.39 -15.76 -4.08
CA ALA A 26 -16.96 -15.68 -4.45
C ALA A 26 -16.70 -14.86 -5.72
N ALA A 27 -17.70 -14.14 -6.23
CA ALA A 27 -17.55 -13.32 -7.43
C ALA A 27 -16.70 -12.07 -7.15
N GLY A 28 -15.74 -11.77 -8.03
CA GLY A 28 -14.90 -10.59 -7.91
C GLY A 28 -13.99 -10.42 -9.13
N VAL A 29 -13.57 -9.19 -9.35
CA VAL A 29 -12.54 -8.81 -10.32
C VAL A 29 -11.65 -7.74 -9.68
N VAL A 30 -10.43 -7.57 -10.20
CA VAL A 30 -9.47 -6.55 -9.78
C VAL A 30 -9.14 -5.64 -10.96
N GLU A 31 -8.86 -4.37 -10.66
CA GLU A 31 -8.45 -3.37 -11.65
C GLU A 31 -7.66 -2.28 -10.91
N ASP A 32 -6.36 -2.50 -10.82
CA ASP A 32 -5.48 -1.73 -9.94
C ASP A 32 -5.04 -0.43 -10.62
N ALA A 33 -5.22 0.69 -9.93
CA ALA A 33 -4.71 2.00 -10.33
C ALA A 33 -4.70 2.93 -9.11
N THR A 34 -3.78 3.89 -9.09
CA THR A 34 -3.79 4.94 -8.05
C THR A 34 -5.14 5.66 -8.04
N LEU A 35 -5.57 6.20 -6.89
CA LEU A 35 -6.89 6.82 -6.78
C LEU A 35 -7.11 7.93 -7.83
N GLY A 36 -6.08 8.72 -8.15
CA GLY A 36 -6.14 9.75 -9.19
C GLY A 36 -6.19 9.21 -10.63
N GLN A 37 -5.80 7.95 -10.85
CA GLN A 37 -5.85 7.28 -12.15
C GLN A 37 -7.04 6.32 -12.28
N GLN A 38 -7.85 6.15 -11.22
CA GLN A 38 -9.09 5.39 -11.29
C GLN A 38 -10.13 6.15 -12.11
N THR A 39 -10.87 5.42 -12.94
CA THR A 39 -12.07 5.95 -13.62
C THR A 39 -13.31 5.45 -12.91
N LEU A 40 -14.42 6.20 -12.97
CA LEU A 40 -15.70 5.75 -12.43
C LEU A 40 -16.12 4.40 -13.04
N GLN A 41 -15.85 4.18 -14.34
CA GLN A 41 -16.16 2.92 -15.01
C GLN A 41 -15.35 1.74 -14.46
N GLY A 42 -14.03 1.89 -14.28
CA GLY A 42 -13.17 0.87 -13.68
C GLY A 42 -13.56 0.58 -12.22
N PHE A 43 -13.82 1.63 -11.46
CA PHE A 43 -14.30 1.53 -10.07
C PHE A 43 -15.60 0.71 -9.99
N LEU A 44 -16.60 1.06 -10.81
CA LEU A 44 -17.87 0.33 -10.85
C LEU A 44 -17.71 -1.10 -11.35
N ARG A 45 -16.77 -1.38 -12.27
CA ARG A 45 -16.50 -2.74 -12.74
C ARG A 45 -16.05 -3.67 -11.62
N VAL A 46 -15.21 -3.17 -10.71
CA VAL A 46 -14.75 -3.89 -9.52
C VAL A 46 -15.84 -4.02 -8.46
N LEU A 47 -16.62 -2.97 -8.21
CA LEU A 47 -17.68 -2.99 -7.20
C LEU A 47 -18.84 -3.91 -7.58
N LYS A 48 -19.33 -3.83 -8.81
CA LYS A 48 -20.55 -4.53 -9.28
C LYS A 48 -20.60 -6.03 -8.90
N PRO A 49 -19.59 -6.87 -9.21
CA PRO A 49 -19.70 -8.31 -8.96
C PRO A 49 -19.83 -8.63 -7.47
N LYS A 50 -19.15 -7.87 -6.59
CA LYS A 50 -19.20 -8.05 -5.13
C LYS A 50 -20.45 -7.42 -4.52
N VAL A 51 -20.63 -6.12 -4.74
CA VAL A 51 -21.68 -5.31 -4.11
C VAL A 51 -23.06 -5.70 -4.62
N LEU A 52 -23.30 -5.49 -5.93
CA LEU A 52 -24.61 -5.81 -6.52
C LEU A 52 -24.85 -7.32 -6.53
N GLY A 53 -23.80 -8.13 -6.71
CA GLY A 53 -23.91 -9.58 -6.64
C GLY A 53 -24.41 -10.08 -5.29
N ALA A 54 -23.82 -9.62 -4.18
CA ALA A 54 -24.28 -9.97 -2.84
C ALA A 54 -25.70 -9.45 -2.56
N TRP A 55 -25.99 -8.20 -2.96
CA TRP A 55 -27.30 -7.59 -2.77
C TRP A 55 -28.42 -8.33 -3.52
N ASN A 56 -28.17 -8.73 -4.77
CA ASN A 56 -29.14 -9.47 -5.57
C ASN A 56 -29.43 -10.85 -4.98
N LEU A 57 -28.39 -11.57 -4.54
CA LEU A 57 -28.54 -12.85 -3.85
C LEU A 57 -29.33 -12.69 -2.55
N HIS A 58 -29.07 -11.63 -1.78
CA HIS A 58 -29.84 -11.32 -0.59
C HIS A 58 -31.32 -11.10 -0.91
N ARG A 59 -31.63 -10.20 -1.85
CA ARG A 59 -33.03 -9.89 -2.20
C ARG A 59 -33.79 -11.15 -2.63
N ARG A 60 -33.11 -12.06 -3.32
CA ARG A 60 -33.73 -13.29 -3.83
C ARG A 60 -33.94 -14.34 -2.77
N LEU A 61 -33.01 -14.46 -1.81
CA LEU A 61 -32.97 -15.53 -0.82
C LEU A 61 -33.26 -15.05 0.62
N ALA A 62 -33.78 -13.83 0.80
CA ALA A 62 -34.07 -13.27 2.12
C ALA A 62 -35.14 -14.05 2.88
N GLY A 63 -36.10 -14.64 2.15
CA GLY A 63 -37.18 -15.44 2.73
C GLY A 63 -36.86 -16.93 2.87
N ASP A 64 -35.72 -17.39 2.37
CA ASP A 64 -35.32 -18.79 2.40
C ASP A 64 -34.59 -19.14 3.71
N SER A 65 -34.82 -20.35 4.21
CA SER A 65 -34.12 -20.89 5.38
C SER A 65 -32.72 -21.37 4.99
N LEU A 66 -31.78 -20.43 4.90
CA LEU A 66 -30.37 -20.74 4.62
C LEU A 66 -29.65 -21.22 5.89
N ASP A 67 -28.75 -22.19 5.72
CA ASP A 67 -27.80 -22.66 6.72
C ASP A 67 -26.60 -21.70 6.81
N PHE A 68 -26.18 -21.11 5.68
CA PHE A 68 -25.08 -20.15 5.63
C PHE A 68 -25.17 -19.17 4.45
N PHE A 69 -24.53 -18.00 4.60
CA PHE A 69 -24.33 -17.02 3.53
C PHE A 69 -22.89 -16.47 3.63
N VAL A 70 -21.95 -17.10 2.93
CA VAL A 70 -20.53 -16.76 3.01
C VAL A 70 -20.16 -15.75 1.92
N LEU A 71 -19.51 -14.65 2.31
CA LEU A 71 -19.00 -13.61 1.44
C LEU A 71 -17.47 -13.71 1.41
N PHE A 72 -16.90 -13.89 0.23
CA PHE A 72 -15.45 -13.90 0.07
C PHE A 72 -14.97 -12.47 -0.07
N SER A 73 -14.55 -11.90 1.06
CA SER A 73 -13.88 -10.61 1.16
C SER A 73 -12.36 -10.79 1.07
N SER A 74 -11.60 -9.73 1.34
CA SER A 74 -10.15 -9.73 1.29
C SER A 74 -9.56 -8.91 2.42
N VAL A 75 -8.35 -9.28 2.87
CA VAL A 75 -7.53 -8.47 3.79
C VAL A 75 -7.27 -7.04 3.30
N ALA A 76 -7.40 -6.80 1.99
CA ALA A 76 -7.25 -5.47 1.39
C ALA A 76 -8.27 -4.43 1.92
N SER A 77 -9.44 -4.87 2.40
CA SER A 77 -10.42 -3.98 3.05
C SER A 77 -9.99 -3.50 4.44
N LEU A 78 -9.11 -4.24 5.12
CA LEU A 78 -8.66 -3.96 6.48
C LEU A 78 -7.33 -3.22 6.49
N PHE A 79 -6.35 -3.71 5.72
CA PHE A 79 -4.99 -3.17 5.71
C PHE A 79 -4.72 -2.23 4.54
N GLY A 80 -5.66 -2.15 3.59
CA GLY A 80 -5.43 -1.47 2.32
C GLY A 80 -4.44 -2.22 1.44
N SER A 81 -4.54 -1.94 0.14
CA SER A 81 -3.53 -2.34 -0.84
C SER A 81 -3.41 -1.19 -1.85
N ALA A 82 -2.17 -0.80 -2.17
CA ALA A 82 -2.02 0.38 -3.01
C ALA A 82 -2.42 0.03 -4.44
N GLY A 83 -3.04 1.01 -5.12
CA GLY A 83 -3.72 0.77 -6.38
C GLY A 83 -5.12 0.13 -6.25
N GLN A 84 -5.50 -0.37 -5.08
CA GLN A 84 -6.70 -1.20 -4.92
C GLN A 84 -7.83 -0.52 -4.14
N ALA A 85 -7.99 0.80 -4.26
CA ALA A 85 -9.02 1.54 -3.53
C ALA A 85 -10.45 1.04 -3.86
N ASN A 86 -10.71 0.74 -5.14
CA ASN A 86 -11.96 0.15 -5.62
C ASN A 86 -12.23 -1.24 -5.02
N TYR A 87 -11.22 -2.11 -5.02
CA TYR A 87 -11.32 -3.47 -4.51
C TYR A 87 -11.45 -3.48 -2.98
N ALA A 88 -10.69 -2.64 -2.27
CA ALA A 88 -10.83 -2.46 -0.83
C ALA A 88 -12.25 -2.00 -0.46
N ALA A 89 -12.80 -1.01 -1.17
CA ALA A 89 -14.17 -0.53 -0.96
C ALA A 89 -15.23 -1.62 -1.23
N ALA A 90 -15.08 -2.38 -2.32
CA ALA A 90 -15.99 -3.48 -2.64
C ALA A 90 -16.00 -4.58 -1.57
N ASN A 91 -14.84 -4.90 -1.00
CA ASN A 91 -14.71 -5.88 0.07
C ASN A 91 -15.21 -5.33 1.42
N ALA A 92 -14.93 -4.07 1.74
CA ALA A 92 -15.46 -3.41 2.93
C ALA A 92 -17.00 -3.35 2.93
N PHE A 93 -17.62 -3.19 1.76
CA PHE A 93 -19.08 -3.35 1.62
C PHE A 93 -19.53 -4.76 2.03
N LEU A 94 -18.85 -5.83 1.56
CA LEU A 94 -19.21 -7.21 1.93
C LEU A 94 -19.08 -7.44 3.44
N ASP A 95 -18.04 -6.87 4.05
CA ASP A 95 -17.82 -6.95 5.49
C ASP A 95 -18.97 -6.31 6.25
N ALA A 96 -19.30 -5.05 5.95
CA ALA A 96 -20.43 -4.35 6.55
C ALA A 96 -21.77 -5.04 6.27
N PHE A 97 -21.94 -5.57 5.06
CA PHE A 97 -23.16 -6.27 4.65
C PHE A 97 -23.37 -7.58 5.44
N ALA A 98 -22.30 -8.31 5.80
CA ALA A 98 -22.42 -9.47 6.66
C ALA A 98 -22.95 -9.11 8.06
N HIS A 99 -22.45 -8.00 8.63
CA HIS A 99 -22.92 -7.51 9.93
C HIS A 99 -24.39 -7.06 9.87
N ASP A 100 -24.77 -6.28 8.84
CA ASP A 100 -26.14 -5.81 8.63
C ASP A 100 -27.13 -6.98 8.47
N ARG A 101 -26.80 -7.95 7.62
CA ARG A 101 -27.63 -9.14 7.39
C ARG A 101 -27.85 -9.94 8.67
N ARG A 102 -26.83 -10.06 9.52
CA ARG A 102 -26.95 -10.72 10.83
C ARG A 102 -27.74 -9.93 11.85
N ALA A 103 -27.64 -8.59 11.84
CA ALA A 103 -28.47 -7.74 12.67
C ALA A 103 -29.97 -7.93 12.34
N ALA A 104 -30.28 -8.28 11.08
CA ALA A 104 -31.63 -8.68 10.65
C ALA A 104 -31.99 -10.15 10.94
N GLY A 105 -31.16 -10.90 11.69
CA GLY A 105 -31.40 -12.29 12.04
C GLY A 105 -31.16 -13.30 10.92
N LEU A 106 -30.55 -12.88 9.81
CA LEU A 106 -30.24 -13.74 8.67
C LEU A 106 -28.79 -14.22 8.73
N PRO A 107 -28.48 -15.46 8.32
CA PRO A 107 -27.11 -15.96 8.33
C PRO A 107 -26.24 -15.15 7.36
N ALA A 108 -25.05 -14.78 7.82
CA ALA A 108 -24.00 -14.19 7.00
C ALA A 108 -22.63 -14.37 7.65
N MET A 109 -21.59 -14.47 6.83
CA MET A 109 -20.21 -14.42 7.27
C MET A 109 -19.33 -13.83 6.17
N SER A 110 -18.62 -12.75 6.47
CA SER A 110 -17.55 -12.25 5.60
C SER A 110 -16.21 -12.85 5.98
N ILE A 111 -15.47 -13.35 5.01
CA ILE A 111 -14.12 -13.88 5.24
C ILE A 111 -13.12 -13.02 4.47
N ASN A 112 -12.28 -12.29 5.21
CA ASN A 112 -11.20 -11.49 4.67
C ASN A 112 -10.00 -12.41 4.37
N TRP A 113 -9.97 -12.93 3.15
CA TRP A 113 -8.90 -13.83 2.71
C TRP A 113 -7.60 -13.08 2.41
N GLY A 114 -6.48 -13.67 2.86
CA GLY A 114 -5.14 -13.36 2.39
C GLY A 114 -4.90 -13.84 0.95
N PRO A 115 -3.68 -13.64 0.41
CA PRO A 115 -3.35 -14.09 -0.95
C PRO A 115 -3.41 -15.61 -1.05
N TRP A 116 -4.07 -16.15 -2.07
CA TRP A 116 -4.14 -17.59 -2.33
C TRP A 116 -2.94 -18.07 -3.15
N ALA A 117 -2.45 -19.27 -2.84
CA ALA A 117 -1.40 -19.93 -3.63
C ALA A 117 -2.00 -20.55 -4.91
N GLY A 118 -1.32 -20.36 -6.05
CA GLY A 118 -1.52 -21.13 -7.28
C GLY A 118 -2.86 -20.95 -8.01
N ALA A 119 -3.82 -20.18 -7.47
CA ALA A 119 -5.12 -19.95 -8.08
C ALA A 119 -5.75 -18.60 -7.68
N GLY A 120 -6.77 -18.18 -8.44
CA GLY A 120 -7.54 -16.96 -8.18
C GLY A 120 -6.81 -15.67 -8.52
N MET A 121 -7.34 -14.53 -8.06
CA MET A 121 -6.81 -13.18 -8.35
C MET A 121 -5.37 -12.97 -7.85
N ALA A 122 -4.91 -13.78 -6.89
CA ALA A 122 -3.53 -13.74 -6.39
C ALA A 122 -2.53 -14.38 -7.36
N ALA A 123 -2.97 -15.33 -8.20
CA ALA A 123 -2.11 -15.95 -9.21
C ALA A 123 -1.85 -15.04 -10.44
N SER A 124 -2.68 -14.01 -10.63
CA SER A 124 -2.45 -12.96 -11.64
C SER A 124 -1.58 -11.81 -11.14
N LEU A 125 -1.16 -11.82 -9.87
CA LEU A 125 -0.22 -10.85 -9.33
C LEU A 125 1.15 -11.05 -9.97
N GLY A 126 1.77 -9.95 -10.41
CA GLY A 126 3.15 -9.99 -10.86
C GLY A 126 4.13 -10.24 -9.70
N ASP A 127 5.37 -10.59 -10.03
CA ASP A 127 6.44 -10.84 -9.05
C ASP A 127 6.61 -9.70 -8.03
N ARG A 128 6.35 -8.46 -8.45
CA ARG A 128 6.43 -7.26 -7.60
C ARG A 128 5.39 -7.27 -6.48
N ASP A 129 4.13 -7.52 -6.82
CA ASP A 129 3.03 -7.55 -5.86
C ASP A 129 3.18 -8.73 -4.89
N GLN A 130 3.69 -9.87 -5.38
CA GLN A 130 4.03 -11.01 -4.53
C GLN A 130 5.11 -10.65 -3.51
N ARG A 131 6.24 -10.08 -3.94
CA ARG A 131 7.33 -9.66 -3.03
C ARG A 131 6.86 -8.62 -2.01
N ARG A 132 5.96 -7.73 -2.41
CA ARG A 132 5.38 -6.74 -1.49
C ARG A 132 4.53 -7.38 -0.40
N LEU A 133 3.73 -8.39 -0.74
CA LEU A 133 2.95 -9.15 0.24
C LEU A 133 3.87 -9.93 1.18
N GLU A 134 4.89 -10.60 0.63
CA GLU A 134 5.92 -11.29 1.39
C GLU A 134 6.66 -10.34 2.33
N GLY A 135 7.02 -9.14 1.86
CA GLY A 135 7.63 -8.08 2.66
C GLY A 135 6.80 -7.69 3.89
N ARG A 136 5.47 -7.77 3.79
CA ARG A 136 4.53 -7.53 4.91
C ARG A 136 4.33 -8.77 5.80
N GLY A 137 5.10 -9.82 5.58
CA GLY A 137 4.97 -11.11 6.25
C GLY A 137 3.74 -11.92 5.82
N MET A 138 3.05 -11.56 4.73
CA MET A 138 1.95 -12.37 4.20
C MET A 138 2.49 -13.47 3.28
N ARG A 139 2.10 -14.72 3.54
CA ARG A 139 2.44 -15.88 2.73
C ARG A 139 1.22 -16.33 1.91
N PRO A 140 1.42 -16.90 0.72
CA PRO A 140 0.34 -17.51 -0.03
C PRO A 140 -0.34 -18.63 0.77
N LEU A 141 -1.66 -18.52 0.94
CA LEU A 141 -2.53 -19.49 1.59
C LEU A 141 -2.84 -20.64 0.64
N ARG A 142 -2.55 -21.87 1.03
CA ARG A 142 -2.83 -23.06 0.21
C ARG A 142 -4.34 -23.35 0.19
N PRO A 143 -4.90 -23.85 -0.94
CA PRO A 143 -6.31 -24.23 -1.04
C PRO A 143 -6.80 -25.13 0.11
N GLU A 144 -5.96 -26.06 0.56
CA GLU A 144 -6.27 -27.00 1.64
C GLU A 144 -6.41 -26.28 3.00
N GLU A 145 -5.53 -25.32 3.28
CA GLU A 145 -5.57 -24.49 4.49
C GLU A 145 -6.83 -23.61 4.50
N GLY A 146 -7.16 -23.02 3.35
CA GLY A 146 -8.37 -22.21 3.21
C GLY A 146 -9.65 -23.03 3.36
N ARG A 147 -9.68 -24.26 2.80
CA ARG A 147 -10.81 -25.18 2.98
C ARG A 147 -10.99 -25.60 4.44
N GLU A 148 -9.90 -25.90 5.14
CA GLU A 148 -9.95 -26.24 6.56
C GLU A 148 -10.44 -25.05 7.41
N ALA A 149 -9.92 -23.85 7.14
CA ALA A 149 -10.37 -22.62 7.80
C ALA A 149 -11.86 -22.35 7.55
N LEU A 150 -12.33 -22.50 6.31
CA LEU A 150 -13.75 -22.35 5.97
C LEU A 150 -14.63 -23.33 6.77
N GLY A 151 -14.23 -24.59 6.90
CA GLY A 151 -14.95 -25.58 7.69
C GLY A 151 -15.11 -25.13 9.15
N ARG A 152 -14.00 -24.73 9.80
CA ARG A 152 -14.02 -24.23 11.19
C ARG A 152 -14.87 -22.97 11.36
N LEU A 153 -14.86 -22.09 10.35
CA LEU A 153 -15.62 -20.84 10.38
C LEU A 153 -17.12 -21.06 10.21
N LEU A 154 -17.54 -22.06 9.42
CA LEU A 154 -18.95 -22.41 9.26
C LEU A 154 -19.58 -22.96 10.55
N ASP A 155 -18.79 -23.62 11.39
CA ASP A 155 -19.21 -24.06 12.73
C ASP A 155 -19.18 -22.90 13.76
N GLY A 156 -18.59 -21.76 13.39
CA GLY A 156 -18.44 -20.59 14.23
C GLY A 156 -19.65 -19.65 14.22
N GLY A 157 -19.74 -18.79 15.23
CA GLY A 157 -20.83 -17.81 15.37
C GLY A 157 -20.53 -16.41 14.84
N GLY A 158 -19.36 -16.15 14.25
CA GLY A 158 -18.89 -14.81 13.88
C GLY A 158 -19.54 -14.24 12.62
N ALA A 159 -19.64 -12.91 12.56
CA ALA A 159 -20.07 -12.18 11.35
C ALA A 159 -18.93 -11.99 10.34
N GLN A 160 -17.69 -11.96 10.82
CA GLN A 160 -16.52 -11.64 10.05
C GLN A 160 -15.28 -12.35 10.62
N ALA A 161 -14.40 -12.83 9.76
CA ALA A 161 -13.13 -13.43 10.15
C ALA A 161 -12.03 -13.10 9.13
N VAL A 162 -10.79 -13.02 9.61
CA VAL A 162 -9.61 -12.88 8.78
C VAL A 162 -8.92 -14.24 8.67
N VAL A 163 -8.57 -14.64 7.44
CA VAL A 163 -7.80 -15.86 7.20
C VAL A 163 -6.62 -15.53 6.31
N ALA A 164 -5.42 -15.48 6.90
CA ALA A 164 -4.18 -15.23 6.19
C ALA A 164 -3.05 -16.10 6.76
N SER A 165 -2.19 -16.60 5.87
CA SER A 165 -0.95 -17.27 6.28
C SER A 165 0.11 -16.19 6.54
N MET A 166 0.65 -16.14 7.76
CA MET A 166 1.53 -15.07 8.20
C MET A 166 2.91 -15.60 8.61
N ASN A 167 3.96 -14.88 8.25
CA ASN A 167 5.26 -14.89 8.93
C ASN A 167 5.26 -13.74 9.94
N TRP A 168 4.90 -14.05 11.18
CA TRP A 168 4.73 -13.01 12.20
C TRP A 168 6.03 -12.30 12.55
N ALA A 169 7.17 -13.00 12.58
CA ALA A 169 8.47 -12.38 12.86
C ALA A 169 8.77 -11.24 11.87
N GLN A 170 8.42 -11.43 10.60
CA GLN A 170 8.57 -10.40 9.57
C GLN A 170 7.47 -9.33 9.66
N ALA A 171 6.21 -9.74 9.81
CA ALA A 171 5.07 -8.81 9.87
C ALA A 171 5.20 -7.82 11.04
N VAL A 172 5.65 -8.30 12.21
CA VAL A 172 5.84 -7.47 13.40
C VAL A 172 7.09 -6.59 13.32
N ALA A 173 8.11 -6.96 12.56
CA ALA A 173 9.27 -6.09 12.33
C ALA A 173 8.85 -4.82 11.57
N GLU A 174 8.06 -5.00 10.52
CA GLU A 174 7.69 -3.96 9.56
C GLU A 174 6.48 -3.10 10.02
N SER A 175 5.77 -3.47 11.08
CA SER A 175 4.54 -2.75 11.50
C SER A 175 4.21 -2.87 12.99
N GLU A 176 4.13 -1.72 13.66
CA GLU A 176 3.61 -1.60 15.03
C GLU A 176 2.15 -2.08 15.14
N GLY A 177 1.33 -1.84 14.12
CA GLY A 177 -0.03 -2.34 14.09
C GLY A 177 -0.08 -3.87 14.09
N MET A 178 0.82 -4.51 13.35
CA MET A 178 0.93 -5.98 13.33
C MET A 178 1.48 -6.53 14.65
N ARG A 179 2.38 -5.82 15.33
CA ARG A 179 2.79 -6.16 16.72
C ARG A 179 1.61 -6.26 17.66
N ARG A 180 0.71 -5.26 17.63
CA ARG A 180 -0.49 -5.26 18.47
C ARG A 180 -1.41 -6.43 18.13
N ILE A 181 -1.67 -6.67 16.84
CA ILE A 181 -2.50 -7.80 16.40
C ILE A 181 -1.90 -9.13 16.87
N ALA A 182 -0.59 -9.32 16.71
CA ALA A 182 0.11 -10.54 17.13
C ALA A 182 -0.02 -10.79 18.65
N SER A 183 0.05 -9.72 19.45
CA SER A 183 -0.15 -9.78 20.90
C SER A 183 -1.57 -10.20 21.27
N GLU A 184 -2.59 -9.63 20.62
CA GLU A 184 -4.00 -9.92 20.89
C GLU A 184 -4.39 -11.36 20.52
N ILE A 185 -3.86 -11.89 19.42
CA ILE A 185 -4.13 -13.28 19.00
C ILE A 185 -3.31 -14.32 19.78
N GLY A 186 -2.41 -13.87 20.66
CA GLY A 186 -1.58 -14.74 21.50
C GLY A 186 -0.55 -15.57 20.73
N ASP A 187 -0.09 -15.10 19.55
CA ASP A 187 0.88 -15.84 18.76
C ASP A 187 2.28 -15.75 19.39
N ARG A 188 2.74 -16.89 19.94
CA ARG A 188 4.04 -17.02 20.62
C ARG A 188 5.23 -17.13 19.65
N SER A 189 4.97 -17.25 18.35
CA SER A 189 6.01 -17.27 17.32
C SER A 189 6.43 -15.86 16.88
N ALA A 190 5.67 -14.83 17.28
CA ALA A 190 6.17 -13.47 17.27
C ALA A 190 7.31 -13.34 18.30
N PRO A 191 8.50 -12.86 17.92
CA PRO A 191 9.60 -12.69 18.86
C PRO A 191 9.15 -11.83 20.04
N SER A 192 9.35 -12.32 21.27
CA SER A 192 9.14 -11.52 22.47
C SER A 192 10.06 -10.29 22.41
N PRO A 193 9.59 -9.11 22.83
CA PRO A 193 10.46 -7.94 22.89
C PRO A 193 11.68 -8.31 23.76
N PRO A 194 12.92 -8.12 23.28
CA PRO A 194 14.09 -8.45 24.06
C PRO A 194 14.04 -7.70 25.40
N PRO A 195 14.32 -8.37 26.54
CA PRO A 195 14.40 -7.71 27.83
C PRO A 195 15.60 -6.76 27.82
N GLY A 196 15.32 -5.45 27.75
CA GLY A 196 16.30 -4.43 27.38
C GLY A 196 16.25 -4.21 25.88
N GLY A 197 15.56 -3.15 25.44
CA GLY A 197 15.19 -2.91 24.06
C GLY A 197 16.39 -2.92 23.11
N ALA A 198 16.52 -4.00 22.34
CA ALA A 198 16.86 -3.83 20.93
C ALA A 198 15.57 -3.34 20.26
N GLU A 199 15.34 -2.03 20.41
CA GLU A 199 14.36 -1.30 19.62
C GLU A 199 14.57 -1.69 18.15
N HIS A 200 13.48 -1.93 17.40
CA HIS A 200 13.52 -1.53 16.01
C HIS A 200 13.96 -0.08 16.06
N GLN A 201 15.20 0.15 15.66
CA GLN A 201 15.82 1.44 15.54
C GLN A 201 14.75 2.39 14.98
N PRO A 202 14.27 3.38 15.78
CA PRO A 202 13.24 4.30 15.33
C PRO A 202 13.60 4.82 13.94
N THR A 203 12.63 5.21 13.12
CA THR A 203 12.87 5.84 11.82
C THR A 203 13.89 6.98 11.86
N GLY A 204 14.17 7.56 13.04
CA GLY A 204 15.26 8.51 13.26
C GLY A 204 16.65 7.93 13.55
N PHE A 205 16.84 6.66 13.89
CA PHE A 205 18.15 6.08 14.21
C PHE A 205 19.03 5.91 12.97
N TRP A 206 18.46 5.53 11.82
CA TRP A 206 19.23 5.49 10.58
C TRP A 206 19.72 6.89 10.20
N VAL A 207 18.86 7.91 10.31
CA VAL A 207 19.21 9.31 10.13
C VAL A 207 20.23 9.77 11.18
N GLN A 208 20.11 9.32 12.43
CA GLN A 208 21.06 9.66 13.49
C GLN A 208 22.44 9.03 13.22
N GLY A 209 22.48 7.77 12.80
CA GLY A 209 23.72 7.12 12.34
C GLY A 209 24.34 7.82 11.13
N LEU A 210 23.52 8.38 10.24
CA LEU A 210 23.97 9.22 9.14
C LEU A 210 24.52 10.57 9.63
N ARG A 211 23.92 11.19 10.66
CA ARG A 211 24.45 12.42 11.29
C ARG A 211 25.78 12.18 11.98
N ASP A 212 25.91 11.05 12.69
CA ASP A 212 27.09 10.71 13.47
C ASP A 212 28.25 10.19 12.60
N ALA A 213 27.95 9.77 11.36
CA ALA A 213 28.97 9.36 10.39
C ALA A 213 29.85 10.53 9.92
N PRO A 214 31.14 10.29 9.61
CA PRO A 214 32.00 11.28 8.98
C PRO A 214 31.39 11.77 7.66
N GLY A 215 31.48 13.08 7.37
CA GLY A 215 30.93 13.69 6.14
C GLY A 215 31.21 12.86 4.89
N SER A 216 32.47 12.47 4.69
CA SER A 216 32.92 11.65 3.56
C SER A 216 32.25 10.28 3.40
N ARG A 217 31.58 9.75 4.44
CA ARG A 217 30.85 8.48 4.39
C ARG A 217 29.33 8.65 4.29
N ARG A 218 28.79 9.83 4.60
CA ARG A 218 27.34 10.08 4.64
C ARG A 218 26.70 9.81 3.28
N ARG A 219 27.29 10.38 2.22
CA ARG A 219 26.81 10.15 0.85
C ARG A 219 26.77 8.68 0.48
N THR A 220 27.84 7.93 0.72
CA THR A 220 27.90 6.50 0.39
C THR A 220 26.86 5.70 1.16
N MET A 221 26.65 5.99 2.45
CA MET A 221 25.65 5.32 3.27
C MET A 221 24.23 5.59 2.78
N LEU A 222 23.89 6.85 2.48
CA LEU A 222 22.57 7.20 1.96
C LEU A 222 22.32 6.62 0.58
N VAL A 223 23.28 6.67 -0.34
CA VAL A 223 23.13 6.06 -1.67
C VAL A 223 22.86 4.57 -1.54
N GLN A 224 23.62 3.85 -0.72
CA GLN A 224 23.41 2.42 -0.51
C GLN A 224 22.00 2.12 0.05
N HIS A 225 21.57 2.90 1.03
CA HIS A 225 20.24 2.73 1.62
C HIS A 225 19.11 3.04 0.62
N LEU A 226 19.24 4.10 -0.18
CA LEU A 226 18.28 4.42 -1.23
C LEU A 226 18.23 3.33 -2.30
N ARG A 227 19.35 2.69 -2.64
CA ARG A 227 19.35 1.52 -3.56
C ARG A 227 18.53 0.38 -2.98
N GLU A 228 18.68 0.09 -1.69
CA GLU A 228 17.92 -0.96 -1.00
C GLU A 228 16.42 -0.63 -0.97
N LEU A 229 16.05 0.63 -0.72
CA LEU A 229 14.66 1.09 -0.78
C LEU A 229 14.08 0.98 -2.18
N VAL A 230 14.79 1.45 -3.21
CA VAL A 230 14.37 1.34 -4.61
C VAL A 230 14.21 -0.14 -4.99
N ALA A 231 15.19 -0.98 -4.67
CA ALA A 231 15.13 -2.41 -4.97
C ALA A 231 13.92 -3.08 -4.31
N ARG A 232 13.65 -2.75 -3.05
CA ARG A 232 12.50 -3.25 -2.30
C ARG A 232 11.17 -2.83 -2.92
N VAL A 233 11.03 -1.55 -3.28
CA VAL A 233 9.80 -1.01 -3.89
C VAL A 233 9.59 -1.55 -5.31
N PHE A 234 10.66 -1.69 -6.10
CA PHE A 234 10.58 -2.12 -7.49
C PHE A 234 10.58 -3.65 -7.65
N GLY A 235 10.80 -4.40 -6.56
CA GLY A 235 10.95 -5.85 -6.59
C GLY A 235 12.19 -6.31 -7.37
N LEU A 236 13.27 -5.56 -7.28
CA LEU A 236 14.55 -5.83 -7.97
C LEU A 236 15.60 -6.32 -6.97
N ASP A 237 16.72 -6.84 -7.49
CA ASP A 237 17.94 -7.00 -6.69
C ASP A 237 18.58 -5.62 -6.46
N THR A 238 19.14 -5.40 -5.27
CA THR A 238 19.87 -4.15 -4.95
C THR A 238 21.04 -3.91 -5.90
N GLN A 239 21.72 -4.97 -6.33
CA GLN A 239 22.81 -4.89 -7.29
C GLN A 239 22.35 -4.48 -8.69
N ALA A 240 21.08 -4.74 -9.04
CA ALA A 240 20.49 -4.36 -10.32
C ALA A 240 20.08 -2.87 -10.38
N VAL A 241 20.06 -2.18 -9.24
CA VAL A 241 19.74 -0.74 -9.18
C VAL A 241 20.99 0.08 -9.45
N GLU A 242 21.13 0.59 -10.67
CA GLU A 242 22.17 1.54 -11.07
C GLU A 242 21.89 2.94 -10.47
N THR A 243 22.90 3.59 -9.88
CA THR A 243 22.68 4.82 -9.11
C THR A 243 22.48 6.08 -9.96
N THR A 244 23.05 6.09 -11.15
CA THR A 244 23.00 7.21 -12.11
C THR A 244 21.89 7.05 -13.15
N ARG A 245 21.25 5.88 -13.22
CA ARG A 245 20.22 5.60 -14.20
C ARG A 245 18.89 6.21 -13.77
N PRO A 246 18.14 6.88 -14.66
CA PRO A 246 16.83 7.41 -14.32
C PRO A 246 15.87 6.32 -13.85
N LEU A 247 15.18 6.54 -12.72
CA LEU A 247 14.24 5.60 -12.13
C LEU A 247 13.09 5.25 -13.08
N ARG A 248 12.68 6.19 -13.96
CA ARG A 248 11.66 5.96 -15.00
C ARG A 248 12.07 4.87 -15.99
N GLU A 249 13.36 4.75 -16.32
CA GLU A 249 13.85 3.75 -17.26
C GLU A 249 13.87 2.34 -16.67
N ILE A 250 13.95 2.21 -15.35
CA ILE A 250 13.85 0.93 -14.64
C ILE A 250 12.41 0.64 -14.16
N GLY A 251 11.45 1.44 -14.63
CA GLY A 251 10.02 1.18 -14.49
C GLY A 251 9.31 1.96 -13.39
N LEU A 252 9.79 3.15 -13.01
CA LEU A 252 9.05 4.06 -12.12
C LEU A 252 7.76 4.54 -12.80
N ASP A 253 6.62 4.16 -12.24
CA ASP A 253 5.29 4.69 -12.59
C ASP A 253 4.71 5.54 -11.45
N SER A 254 3.47 6.03 -11.62
CA SER A 254 2.81 6.87 -10.62
C SER A 254 2.57 6.18 -9.27
N LEU A 255 2.36 4.86 -9.26
CA LEU A 255 2.15 4.10 -8.03
C LEU A 255 3.48 3.94 -7.29
N LEU A 256 4.52 3.48 -8.00
CA LEU A 256 5.86 3.30 -7.46
C LEU A 256 6.48 4.62 -7.00
N ALA A 257 6.17 5.74 -7.67
CA ALA A 257 6.60 7.06 -7.25
C ALA A 257 6.02 7.44 -5.88
N VAL A 258 4.73 7.22 -5.67
CA VAL A 258 4.08 7.49 -4.38
C VAL A 258 4.63 6.56 -3.30
N GLU A 259 4.87 5.29 -3.62
CA GLU A 259 5.41 4.30 -2.67
C GLU A 259 6.84 4.61 -2.26
N LEU A 260 7.74 4.84 -3.22
CA LEU A 260 9.13 5.18 -2.94
C LEU A 260 9.22 6.50 -2.17
N ARG A 261 8.49 7.54 -2.57
CA ARG A 261 8.42 8.80 -1.82
C ARG A 261 7.97 8.59 -0.38
N ASN A 262 6.93 7.77 -0.17
CA ASN A 262 6.44 7.46 1.18
C ASN A 262 7.45 6.67 1.99
N ALA A 263 8.16 5.72 1.38
CA ALA A 263 9.22 4.96 2.04
C ALA A 263 10.35 5.89 2.48
N VAL A 264 10.88 6.70 1.56
CA VAL A 264 11.93 7.68 1.87
C VAL A 264 11.48 8.68 2.93
N GLY A 265 10.26 9.23 2.81
CA GLY A 265 9.73 10.21 3.77
C GLY A 265 9.57 9.66 5.19
N ARG A 266 9.29 8.35 5.33
CA ARG A 266 9.30 7.69 6.65
C ARG A 266 10.71 7.60 7.21
N GLU A 267 11.69 7.20 6.41
CA GLU A 267 13.09 7.09 6.84
C GLU A 267 13.68 8.44 7.25
N VAL A 268 13.33 9.52 6.55
CA VAL A 268 13.81 10.87 6.92
C VAL A 268 12.89 11.61 7.90
N GLU A 269 11.81 10.97 8.34
CA GLU A 269 10.76 11.54 9.21
C GLU A 269 10.20 12.88 8.72
N LYS A 270 10.12 13.06 7.39
CA LYS A 270 9.65 14.29 6.74
C LYS A 270 8.66 14.00 5.63
N SER A 271 7.68 14.90 5.49
CA SER A 271 6.82 14.90 4.31
C SER A 271 7.61 15.42 3.11
N LEU A 272 7.69 14.61 2.05
CA LEU A 272 8.43 14.95 0.84
C LEU A 272 7.48 15.40 -0.27
N PRO A 273 7.89 16.37 -1.13
CA PRO A 273 7.08 16.84 -2.25
C PRO A 273 6.69 15.72 -3.22
N ALA A 274 5.55 15.89 -3.90
CA ALA A 274 5.09 14.93 -4.92
C ALA A 274 6.02 14.89 -6.15
N ALA A 275 6.69 16.00 -6.46
CA ALA A 275 7.61 16.13 -7.60
C ALA A 275 9.03 15.57 -7.34
N LEU A 276 9.34 15.15 -6.11
CA LEU A 276 10.69 14.73 -5.68
C LEU A 276 11.39 13.79 -6.68
N LEU A 277 10.71 12.72 -7.10
CA LEU A 277 11.31 11.71 -7.98
C LEU A 277 11.35 12.14 -9.46
N PHE A 278 10.75 13.28 -9.79
CA PHE A 278 10.85 13.91 -11.09
C PHE A 278 11.97 14.96 -11.12
N ASP A 279 12.10 15.73 -10.05
CA ASP A 279 13.17 16.73 -9.89
C ASP A 279 14.53 16.04 -9.67
N TYR A 280 14.52 14.90 -8.97
CA TYR A 280 15.71 14.09 -8.66
C TYR A 280 15.52 12.65 -9.19
N PRO A 281 15.67 12.44 -10.51
CA PRO A 281 15.23 11.22 -11.17
C PRO A 281 16.18 10.02 -10.99
N THR A 282 17.30 10.16 -10.27
CA THR A 282 18.30 9.09 -10.05
C THR A 282 18.56 8.92 -8.56
N VAL A 283 19.07 7.75 -8.15
CA VAL A 283 19.45 7.50 -6.75
C VAL A 283 20.50 8.51 -6.28
N ASP A 284 21.48 8.81 -7.13
CA ASP A 284 22.53 9.79 -6.82
C ASP A 284 21.99 11.21 -6.65
N ALA A 285 21.07 11.65 -7.54
CA ALA A 285 20.46 12.97 -7.44
C ALA A 285 19.58 13.09 -6.18
N LEU A 286 18.80 12.05 -5.90
CA LEU A 286 17.96 11.99 -4.71
C LEU A 286 18.80 12.00 -3.43
N ALA A 287 19.90 11.24 -3.38
CA ALA A 287 20.82 11.24 -2.24
C ALA A 287 21.39 12.63 -1.95
N ASN A 288 21.84 13.34 -2.99
CA ASN A 288 22.42 14.67 -2.85
C ASN A 288 21.38 15.67 -2.30
N HIS A 289 20.16 15.67 -2.86
CA HIS A 289 19.07 16.53 -2.38
C HIS A 289 18.67 16.23 -0.94
N LEU A 290 18.55 14.94 -0.59
CA LEU A 290 18.20 14.55 0.77
C LEU A 290 19.28 14.98 1.78
N LEU A 291 20.57 14.91 1.42
CA LEU A 291 21.66 15.37 2.29
C LEU A 291 21.65 16.88 2.46
N ALA A 292 21.66 17.63 1.36
CA ALA A 292 21.81 19.08 1.39
C ALA A 292 20.54 19.77 1.89
N ASP A 293 19.41 19.51 1.25
CA ASP A 293 18.20 20.34 1.39
C ASP A 293 17.21 19.77 2.42
N VAL A 294 17.17 18.44 2.56
CA VAL A 294 16.23 17.80 3.50
C VAL A 294 16.87 17.57 4.86
N LEU A 295 18.10 17.09 4.94
CA LEU A 295 18.75 16.76 6.21
C LEU A 295 19.71 17.86 6.71
N GLY A 296 20.17 18.75 5.83
CA GLY A 296 21.14 19.80 6.18
C GLY A 296 22.49 19.23 6.62
N LEU A 297 22.91 18.11 6.03
CA LEU A 297 24.13 17.39 6.36
C LEU A 297 25.13 17.52 5.22
N ASP A 298 25.99 18.54 5.31
CA ASP A 298 27.07 18.72 4.34
C ASP A 298 28.13 17.61 4.43
N ASP A 299 28.81 17.40 3.31
CA ASP A 299 29.98 16.51 3.14
C ASP A 299 31.26 17.07 3.80
N SER A 300 31.18 18.19 4.53
CA SER A 300 32.33 18.76 5.21
C SER A 300 32.89 17.77 6.24
N PRO A 301 34.21 17.48 6.22
CA PRO A 301 34.82 16.62 7.20
C PRO A 301 34.58 17.21 8.59
N ALA A 302 34.05 16.39 9.50
CA ALA A 302 33.85 16.79 10.90
C ALA A 302 35.17 17.38 11.43
N ALA A 303 35.15 18.69 11.69
CA ALA A 303 36.31 19.40 12.21
C ALA A 303 36.61 18.86 13.61
N GLY A 304 37.58 17.94 13.66
CA GLY A 304 38.28 17.60 14.88
C GLY A 304 38.92 18.87 15.44
N ASN A 305 38.41 19.28 16.59
CA ASN A 305 38.94 20.25 17.54
C ASN A 305 40.35 20.81 17.21
N ALA A 306 40.41 22.02 16.66
CA ALA A 306 41.63 22.83 16.59
C ALA A 306 41.28 24.28 16.93
N ALA A 307 41.74 24.71 18.10
CA ALA A 307 41.65 26.08 18.56
C ALA A 307 42.64 26.99 17.80
N ALA A 308 42.15 28.21 17.50
CA ALA A 308 42.86 29.48 17.35
C ALA A 308 43.84 29.69 16.16
N ALA A 309 43.41 30.52 15.20
CA ALA A 309 44.07 31.77 14.73
C ALA A 309 43.23 32.35 13.55
N GLY A 310 42.57 33.51 13.71
CA GLY A 310 42.89 34.77 13.00
C GLY A 310 42.58 34.73 11.49
N GLY A 311 41.77 35.56 10.83
CA GLY A 311 41.24 36.91 11.05
C GLY A 311 40.99 37.50 9.64
N GLY A 312 39.94 38.32 9.46
CA GLY A 312 39.58 39.00 8.19
C GLY A 312 38.66 38.17 7.28
N GLU A 313 37.64 38.68 6.60
CA GLU A 313 37.23 40.04 6.32
C GLU A 313 35.77 39.96 5.81
N THR A 314 34.92 40.89 6.22
CA THR A 314 33.52 41.02 5.77
C THR A 314 33.47 41.64 4.38
N VAL A 315 32.68 41.05 3.47
CA VAL A 315 32.12 41.79 2.33
C VAL A 315 30.61 41.62 2.32
N ASP A 316 29.96 42.74 2.59
CA ASP A 316 28.53 43.01 2.53
C ASP A 316 28.12 43.32 1.07
N GLY A 317 26.89 42.97 0.69
CA GLY A 317 26.24 43.49 -0.52
C GLY A 317 25.66 42.44 -1.48
N LEU A 318 24.44 41.99 -1.21
CA LEU A 318 23.29 42.03 -2.14
C LEU A 318 22.10 41.31 -1.47
N LYS A 319 21.36 42.08 -0.67
CA LYS A 319 19.94 41.81 -0.38
C LYS A 319 19.10 42.43 -1.50
N ASP A 320 17.92 41.84 -1.68
CA ASP A 320 16.72 42.35 -2.36
C ASP A 320 16.33 41.55 -3.62
N LEU A 321 15.85 40.33 -3.38
CA LEU A 321 14.73 39.78 -4.13
C LEU A 321 13.65 39.45 -3.09
N GLU A 322 12.64 40.31 -3.01
CA GLU A 322 11.42 39.99 -2.25
C GLU A 322 10.85 38.67 -2.80
N PRO A 323 10.54 37.68 -1.96
CA PRO A 323 9.84 36.50 -2.42
C PRO A 323 8.44 36.92 -2.87
N LEU A 324 8.14 36.68 -4.15
CA LEU A 324 6.78 36.81 -4.68
C LEU A 324 5.84 35.95 -3.85
N SER A 325 4.65 36.48 -3.56
CA SER A 325 3.62 35.74 -2.83
C SER A 325 3.17 34.50 -3.62
N GLU A 326 2.65 33.48 -2.92
CA GLU A 326 2.13 32.25 -3.56
C GLU A 326 1.06 32.58 -4.63
N GLU A 327 0.25 33.62 -4.43
CA GLU A 327 -0.74 34.08 -5.40
C GLU A 327 -0.12 34.65 -6.68
N GLU A 328 1.02 35.36 -6.60
CA GLU A 328 1.72 35.89 -7.77
C GLU A 328 2.42 34.78 -8.56
N THR A 329 2.89 33.75 -7.86
CA THR A 329 3.51 32.55 -8.45
C THR A 329 2.46 31.72 -9.21
N GLU A 330 1.27 31.56 -8.64
CA GLU A 330 0.15 30.85 -9.25
C GLU A 330 -0.42 31.63 -10.46
N ALA A 331 -0.47 32.97 -10.38
CA ALA A 331 -0.87 33.83 -11.50
C ALA A 331 0.12 33.79 -12.68
N LEU A 332 1.43 33.69 -12.42
CA LEU A 332 2.46 33.52 -13.46
C LEU A 332 2.38 32.15 -14.13
N LEU A 333 2.12 31.08 -13.37
CA LEU A 333 1.91 29.71 -13.87
C LEU A 333 0.66 29.61 -14.76
N LEU A 334 -0.45 30.27 -14.38
CA LEU A 334 -1.67 30.31 -15.19
C LEU A 334 -1.51 31.13 -16.48
N LYS A 335 -0.68 32.18 -16.46
CA LYS A 335 -0.39 33.00 -17.64
C LYS A 335 0.49 32.27 -18.66
N GLU A 336 1.47 31.50 -18.20
CA GLU A 336 2.29 30.61 -19.04
C GLU A 336 1.44 29.49 -19.66
N LEU A 337 0.60 28.82 -18.87
CA LEU A 337 -0.30 27.75 -19.34
C LEU A 337 -1.38 28.24 -20.32
N GLY A 338 -1.82 29.49 -20.22
CA GLY A 338 -2.75 30.10 -21.18
C GLY A 338 -2.10 30.48 -22.52
N SER A 339 -0.78 30.73 -22.53
CA SER A 339 -0.05 31.11 -23.75
C SER A 339 0.37 29.92 -24.62
N VAL A 340 0.39 28.71 -24.04
CA VAL A 340 0.72 27.47 -24.76
C VAL A 340 -0.47 26.96 -25.60
N ASP A 341 -1.71 27.35 -25.31
CA ASP A 341 -2.90 26.87 -26.02
C ASP A 341 -3.22 27.66 -27.31
N ASP A 342 -2.72 28.89 -27.46
CA ASP A 342 -2.87 29.68 -28.69
C ASP A 342 -1.82 29.34 -29.77
N GLY A 343 -0.72 28.66 -29.40
CA GLY A 343 0.32 28.22 -30.33
C GLY A 343 0.00 26.94 -31.11
N ALA A 344 -0.96 26.14 -30.65
CA ALA A 344 -1.28 24.82 -31.23
C ALA A 344 -2.39 24.84 -32.29
N ARG A 345 -2.90 26.02 -32.68
CA ARG A 345 -3.93 26.17 -33.73
C ARG A 345 -3.48 26.80 -35.05
N ASN A 346 -2.20 27.18 -35.19
CA ASN A 346 -1.65 27.63 -36.46
C ASN A 346 -0.26 26.97 -36.69
N GLY A 347 -0.27 25.78 -37.27
CA GLY A 347 0.92 25.05 -37.71
C GLY A 347 0.54 23.86 -38.58
#